data_AF-A0A1C6KHD7-F1
#
_entry.id   AF-A0A1C6KHD7-F1
#
_cell.length_a   1.000
_cell.length_b   1.000
_cell.length_c   1.000
_cell.angle_alpha   90.00
_cell.angle_beta   90.00
_cell.angle_gamma   90.00
#
_symmetry.space_group_name_H-M   'P 1'
#
loop_
_entity.id
_entity.type
_entity.pdbx_description
1 polymer ?
#
loop_
_entity_poly.entity_id
_entity_poly.type
_entity_poly.pdbx_seq_one_letter_code
_entity_poly.pdbx_strand_id
1 'polypeptide(L)'
;MSSIKSFFYKFCVMFTVITITYGIFNIFTSLDEIFYRGFLQCLGLSLIFTIVLTVLDSLSNKIKLLASDYFVWIQYLILVTIIVSWAILFRWGDWKNIWYIIIFVGSFTIIYLFVYFFIDLSNKEEDDRLNQQLKKYQKDIRDK
;
A
#
# COMPACT_ATOMS: atom_id res chain seq x y z
N MET A 1 -4.75 20.23 -6.53
CA MET A 1 -5.36 19.24 -7.45
C MET A 1 -4.54 17.94 -7.56
N SER A 2 -3.20 18.00 -7.66
CA SER A 2 -2.33 16.80 -7.68
C SER A 2 -2.42 15.93 -6.39
N SER A 3 -2.40 16.55 -5.20
CA SER A 3 -2.40 15.81 -3.92
C SER A 3 -3.69 15.02 -3.65
N ILE A 4 -4.87 15.54 -4.01
CA ILE A 4 -6.15 14.83 -3.84
C ILE A 4 -6.23 13.61 -4.78
N LYS A 5 -5.80 13.77 -6.05
CA LYS A 5 -5.74 12.65 -7.00
C LYS A 5 -4.79 11.54 -6.51
N SER A 6 -3.62 11.91 -5.99
CA SER A 6 -2.66 10.97 -5.40
C SER A 6 -3.25 10.24 -4.19
N PHE A 7 -3.97 10.96 -3.31
CA PHE A 7 -4.66 10.34 -2.17
C PHE A 7 -5.70 9.32 -2.60
N PHE A 8 -6.56 9.67 -3.57
CA PHE A 8 -7.58 8.74 -4.09
C PHE A 8 -6.97 7.51 -4.77
N TYR A 9 -5.88 7.69 -5.52
CA TYR A 9 -5.18 6.56 -6.13
C TYR A 9 -4.64 5.59 -5.08
N LYS A 10 -3.95 6.12 -4.06
CA LYS A 10 -3.46 5.31 -2.93
C LYS A 10 -4.59 4.60 -2.21
N PHE A 11 -5.70 5.29 -1.98
CA PHE A 11 -6.89 4.69 -1.37
C PHE A 11 -7.46 3.54 -2.21
N CYS A 12 -7.63 3.71 -3.52
CA CYS A 12 -8.15 2.66 -4.40
C CYS A 12 -7.22 1.44 -4.45
N VAL A 13 -5.90 1.65 -4.53
CA VAL A 13 -4.93 0.56 -4.52
C VAL A 13 -4.99 -0.20 -3.19
N MET A 14 -4.93 0.52 -2.06
CA MET A 14 -4.99 -0.09 -0.73
C MET A 14 -6.32 -0.82 -0.49
N PHE A 15 -7.43 -0.23 -0.95
CA PHE A 15 -8.75 -0.86 -0.88
C PHE A 15 -8.85 -2.15 -1.66
N THR A 16 -8.30 -2.18 -2.87
CA THR A 16 -8.26 -3.39 -3.68
C THR A 16 -7.43 -4.47 -2.99
N VAL A 17 -6.23 -4.13 -2.52
CA VAL A 17 -5.31 -5.04 -1.81
C VAL A 17 -5.96 -5.62 -0.56
N ILE A 18 -6.56 -4.77 0.27
CA ILE A 18 -7.21 -5.18 1.52
C ILE A 18 -8.42 -6.06 1.23
N THR A 19 -9.21 -5.72 0.22
CA THR A 19 -10.40 -6.49 -0.16
C THR A 19 -10.03 -7.87 -0.70
N ILE A 20 -8.97 -7.97 -1.53
CA ILE A 20 -8.45 -9.26 -2.00
C ILE A 20 -7.92 -10.08 -0.83
N THR A 21 -7.12 -9.47 0.06
CA THR A 21 -6.56 -10.13 1.25
C THR A 21 -7.69 -10.67 2.11
N TYR A 22 -8.68 -9.83 2.44
CA TYR A 22 -9.86 -10.24 3.19
C TYR A 22 -10.63 -11.38 2.49
N GLY A 23 -10.87 -11.27 1.18
CA GLY A 23 -11.56 -12.30 0.40
C GLY A 23 -10.87 -13.65 0.43
N ILE A 24 -9.54 -13.68 0.24
CA ILE A 24 -8.74 -14.91 0.33
C ILE A 24 -8.91 -15.55 1.71
N PHE A 25 -8.75 -14.78 2.78
CA PHE A 25 -8.81 -15.34 4.14
C PHE A 25 -10.23 -15.68 4.59
N ASN A 26 -11.25 -14.98 4.09
CA ASN A 26 -12.64 -15.26 4.41
C ASN A 26 -13.08 -16.64 3.86
N ILE A 27 -12.59 -17.03 2.68
CA ILE A 27 -12.84 -18.37 2.10
C ILE A 27 -12.35 -19.49 3.03
N PHE A 28 -11.25 -19.28 3.76
CA PHE A 28 -10.67 -20.29 4.65
C PHE A 28 -11.24 -20.28 6.07
N THR A 29 -11.89 -19.19 6.48
CA THR A 29 -12.25 -18.98 7.89
C THR A 29 -13.74 -19.13 8.18
N SER A 30 -14.56 -19.42 7.16
CA SER A 30 -16.02 -19.60 7.29
C SER A 30 -16.67 -18.46 8.10
N LEU A 31 -16.15 -17.23 7.97
CA LEU A 31 -16.72 -16.07 8.65
C LEU A 31 -17.99 -15.68 7.89
N ASP A 32 -19.12 -16.25 8.31
CA ASP A 32 -20.49 -15.84 7.94
C ASP A 32 -20.83 -14.41 8.46
N GLU A 33 -19.86 -13.49 8.47
CA GLU A 33 -20.15 -12.09 8.74
C GLU A 33 -20.67 -11.45 7.46
N ILE A 34 -21.95 -11.06 7.51
CA ILE A 34 -22.71 -10.24 6.56
C ILE A 34 -21.75 -9.40 5.70
N PHE A 35 -21.73 -9.66 4.38
CA PHE A 35 -20.87 -9.02 3.37
C PHE A 35 -20.64 -7.51 3.59
N TYR A 36 -21.67 -6.79 4.06
CA TYR A 36 -21.63 -5.37 4.39
C TYR A 36 -20.63 -5.00 5.51
N ARG A 37 -20.48 -5.84 6.54
CA ARG A 37 -19.58 -5.59 7.67
C ARG A 37 -18.12 -5.77 7.27
N GLY A 38 -17.81 -6.81 6.49
CA GLY A 38 -16.49 -7.03 5.91
C GLY A 38 -16.09 -5.90 4.95
N PHE A 39 -17.01 -5.45 4.11
CA PHE A 39 -16.81 -4.32 3.20
C PHE A 39 -16.46 -3.03 3.95
N LEU A 40 -17.22 -2.68 4.99
CA LEU A 40 -16.96 -1.49 5.81
C LEU A 40 -15.62 -1.57 6.55
N GLN A 41 -15.24 -2.76 7.03
CA GLN A 41 -13.94 -2.98 7.67
C GLN A 41 -12.79 -2.81 6.67
N CYS A 42 -12.93 -3.33 5.45
CA CYS A 42 -11.95 -3.12 4.38
C CYS A 42 -11.83 -1.63 4.02
N LEU A 43 -12.95 -0.93 3.93
CA LEU A 43 -13.00 0.51 3.60
C LEU A 43 -12.33 1.35 4.70
N GLY A 44 -12.62 1.06 5.97
CA GLY A 44 -11.99 1.70 7.12
C GLY A 44 -10.49 1.48 7.17
N LEU A 45 -10.02 0.24 6.98
CA LEU A 45 -8.60 -0.08 6.99
C LEU A 45 -7.85 0.61 5.84
N SER A 46 -8.47 0.70 4.67
CA SER A 46 -7.90 1.37 3.49
C SER A 46 -7.72 2.86 3.71
N LEU A 47 -8.66 3.49 4.41
CA LEU A 47 -8.58 4.89 4.79
C LEU A 47 -7.42 5.12 5.77
N ILE A 48 -7.29 4.26 6.79
CA ILE A 48 -6.17 4.31 7.75
C ILE A 48 -4.83 4.16 7.04
N PHE A 49 -4.70 3.17 6.15
CA PHE A 49 -3.48 2.93 5.37
C PHE A 49 -3.12 4.15 4.53
N THR A 50 -4.11 4.76 3.87
CA THR A 50 -3.88 5.94 3.03
C THR A 50 -3.42 7.15 3.85
N ILE A 51 -4.00 7.37 5.03
CA ILE A 51 -3.57 8.44 5.95
C ILE A 51 -2.13 8.21 6.40
N VAL A 52 -1.83 6.99 6.87
CA VAL A 52 -0.50 6.62 7.37
C VAL A 52 0.56 6.79 6.28
N LEU A 53 0.30 6.31 5.06
CA LEU A 53 1.21 6.50 3.93
C LEU A 53 1.41 7.98 3.58
N THR A 54 0.35 8.78 3.61
CA THR A 54 0.44 10.23 3.35
C THR A 54 1.31 10.93 4.40
N VAL A 55 1.17 10.55 5.67
CA VAL A 55 2.00 11.08 6.77
C VAL A 55 3.45 10.64 6.62
N LEU A 56 3.69 9.37 6.31
CA LEU A 56 5.04 8.82 6.11
C LEU A 56 5.74 9.49 4.92
N ASP A 57 5.07 9.72 3.79
CA ASP A 57 5.64 10.44 2.65
C ASP A 57 5.98 11.90 3.02
N SER A 58 5.12 12.57 3.79
CA SER A 58 5.40 13.92 4.27
C SER A 58 6.58 13.98 5.23
N LEU A 59 6.82 12.92 6.02
CA LEU A 59 7.95 12.83 6.95
C LEU A 59 9.25 12.47 6.22
N SER A 60 9.19 11.58 5.21
CA SER A 60 10.33 11.21 4.37
C SER A 60 10.94 12.43 3.69
N ASN A 61 10.09 13.31 3.14
CA ASN A 61 10.54 14.56 2.53
C ASN A 61 11.23 15.54 3.51
N LYS A 62 11.02 15.39 4.82
CA LYS A 62 11.59 16.27 5.86
C LYS A 62 12.83 15.70 6.54
N ILE A 63 12.97 14.37 6.58
CA ILE A 63 14.02 13.70 7.34
C ILE A 63 14.84 12.84 6.37
N LYS A 64 16.07 13.28 6.04
CA LYS A 64 17.00 12.55 5.15
C LYS A 64 17.24 11.09 5.53
N LEU A 65 17.06 10.71 6.80
CA LEU A 65 17.18 9.33 7.27
C LEU A 65 16.07 8.41 6.72
N LEU A 66 14.90 8.97 6.42
CA LEU A 66 13.77 8.28 5.78
C LEU A 66 13.83 8.34 4.23
N ALA A 67 14.95 8.79 3.65
CA ALA A 67 15.20 8.78 2.20
C ALA A 67 16.09 7.59 1.76
N SER A 68 16.35 6.64 2.65
CA SER A 68 17.18 5.46 2.43
C SER A 68 16.32 4.21 2.17
N ASP A 69 16.89 3.15 1.58
CA ASP A 69 16.26 1.83 1.36
C ASP A 69 15.57 1.26 2.62
N TYR A 70 15.99 1.67 3.81
CA TYR A 70 15.36 1.32 5.09
C TYR A 70 13.95 1.90 5.28
N PHE A 71 13.58 2.95 4.56
CA PHE A 71 12.26 3.59 4.67
C PHE A 71 11.13 2.65 4.24
N VAL A 72 11.36 1.85 3.20
CA VAL A 72 10.41 0.85 2.71
C VAL A 72 10.12 -0.20 3.80
N TRP A 73 11.15 -0.61 4.53
CA TRP A 73 11.03 -1.55 5.65
C TRP A 73 10.29 -0.93 6.84
N ILE A 74 10.52 0.35 7.14
CA ILE A 74 9.78 1.07 8.18
C ILE A 74 8.29 1.18 7.81
N GLN A 75 7.98 1.57 6.57
CA GLN A 75 6.61 1.61 6.07
C GLN A 75 5.94 0.23 6.18
N TYR A 76 6.64 -0.82 5.75
CA TYR A 76 6.17 -2.19 5.83
C TYR A 76 5.85 -2.62 7.27
N LEU A 77 6.76 -2.38 8.23
CA LEU A 77 6.55 -2.74 9.64
C LEU A 77 5.32 -2.04 10.24
N ILE A 78 5.12 -0.77 9.92
CA ILE A 78 3.96 -0.01 10.38
C ILE A 78 2.68 -0.60 9.79
N LEU A 79 2.66 -0.87 8.49
CA LEU A 79 1.48 -1.42 7.80
C LEU A 79 1.11 -2.82 8.32
N VAL A 80 2.11 -3.70 8.51
CA VAL A 80 1.91 -5.03 9.11
C VAL A 80 1.30 -4.91 10.50
N THR A 81 1.81 -4.00 11.32
CA THR A 81 1.31 -3.80 12.69
C THR A 81 -0.15 -3.36 12.67
N ILE A 82 -0.51 -2.44 11.77
CA ILE A 82 -1.89 -1.95 11.64
C ILE A 82 -2.82 -3.06 11.17
N ILE A 83 -2.48 -3.79 10.10
CA ILE A 83 -3.37 -4.84 9.58
C ILE A 83 -3.52 -5.99 10.57
N VAL A 84 -2.46 -6.41 11.26
CA VAL A 84 -2.56 -7.46 12.28
C VAL A 84 -3.42 -7.00 13.45
N SER A 85 -3.23 -5.77 13.94
CA SER A 85 -4.04 -5.21 15.03
C SER A 85 -5.52 -5.10 14.62
N TRP A 86 -5.79 -4.65 13.39
CA TRP A 86 -7.13 -4.56 12.83
C TRP A 86 -7.78 -5.94 12.71
N ALA A 87 -7.04 -6.90 12.17
CA ALA A 87 -7.51 -8.24 11.92
C ALA A 87 -7.77 -9.02 13.23
N ILE A 88 -7.00 -8.77 14.30
CA ILE A 88 -7.29 -9.26 15.65
C ILE A 88 -8.57 -8.62 16.20
N LEU A 89 -8.68 -7.27 16.12
CA LEU A 89 -9.79 -6.52 16.70
C LEU A 89 -11.14 -6.91 16.07
N PHE A 90 -11.15 -7.15 14.77
CA PHE A 90 -12.33 -7.56 14.02
C PHE A 90 -12.44 -9.09 13.83
N ARG A 91 -11.59 -9.88 14.50
CA ARG A 91 -11.60 -11.35 14.46
C ARG A 91 -11.56 -11.94 13.06
N TRP A 92 -10.71 -11.38 12.21
CA TRP A 92 -10.38 -11.93 10.90
C TRP A 92 -9.58 -13.22 11.08
N GLY A 93 -10.29 -14.34 11.19
CA GLY A 93 -9.73 -15.70 11.25
C GLY A 93 -9.22 -16.14 12.62
N ASP A 94 -8.46 -17.24 12.61
CA ASP A 94 -8.03 -17.94 13.82
C ASP A 94 -6.63 -17.50 14.29
N TRP A 95 -6.59 -16.49 15.15
CA TRP A 95 -5.37 -15.98 15.78
C TRP A 95 -4.77 -16.90 16.85
N LYS A 96 -5.41 -18.04 17.16
CA LYS A 96 -4.80 -19.06 18.03
C LYS A 96 -3.97 -20.06 17.23
N ASN A 97 -4.21 -20.15 15.92
CA ASN A 97 -3.47 -21.04 15.03
C ASN A 97 -2.21 -20.34 14.49
N ILE A 98 -1.05 -20.83 14.90
CA ILE A 98 0.24 -20.25 14.47
C ILE A 98 0.46 -20.33 12.95
N TRP A 99 -0.05 -21.38 12.30
CA TRP A 99 0.04 -21.54 10.85
C TRP A 99 -0.79 -20.48 10.12
N TYR A 100 -1.97 -20.14 10.65
CA TYR A 100 -2.78 -19.06 10.11
C TYR A 100 -2.04 -17.73 10.18
N ILE A 101 -1.40 -17.41 11.32
CA ILE A 101 -0.63 -16.16 11.49
C ILE A 101 0.50 -16.07 10.48
N ILE A 102 1.26 -17.16 10.30
CA ILE A 102 2.39 -17.20 9.34
C ILE A 102 1.89 -16.99 7.92
N ILE A 103 0.82 -17.68 7.51
CA ILE A 103 0.24 -17.55 6.17
C ILE A 103 -0.35 -16.14 5.98
N PHE A 104 -0.98 -15.57 7.00
CA PHE A 104 -1.55 -14.22 6.96
C PHE A 104 -0.48 -13.16 6.72
N VAL A 105 0.56 -13.16 7.57
CA VAL A 105 1.67 -12.21 7.44
C VAL A 105 2.38 -12.43 6.11
N GLY A 106 2.71 -13.66 5.75
CA GLY A 106 3.42 -13.97 4.50
C GLY A 106 2.65 -13.56 3.25
N SER A 107 1.34 -13.84 3.19
CA SER A 107 0.49 -13.43 2.06
C SER A 107 0.42 -11.91 1.94
N PHE A 108 0.27 -11.21 3.08
CA PHE A 108 0.29 -9.75 3.10
C PHE A 108 1.63 -9.20 2.62
N THR A 109 2.75 -9.78 3.03
CA THR A 109 4.10 -9.40 2.57
C THR A 109 4.23 -9.54 1.06
N ILE A 110 3.79 -10.67 0.49
CA ILE A 110 3.87 -10.93 -0.95
C ILE A 110 3.03 -9.91 -1.72
N ILE A 111 1.80 -9.64 -1.27
CA ILE A 111 0.93 -8.64 -1.91
C ILE A 111 1.53 -7.24 -1.79
N TYR A 112 2.09 -6.89 -0.63
CA TYR A 112 2.75 -5.60 -0.44
C TYR A 112 3.96 -5.42 -1.37
N LEU A 113 4.83 -6.43 -1.46
CA LEU A 113 5.97 -6.41 -2.38
C LEU A 113 5.53 -6.31 -3.84
N PHE A 114 4.47 -7.02 -4.22
CA PHE A 114 3.89 -6.94 -5.56
C PHE A 114 3.42 -5.52 -5.87
N VAL A 115 2.66 -4.89 -4.98
CA VAL A 115 2.18 -3.51 -5.15
C VAL A 115 3.36 -2.54 -5.22
N TYR A 116 4.35 -2.70 -4.34
CA TYR A 116 5.55 -1.86 -4.35
C TYR A 116 6.31 -1.97 -5.67
N PHE A 117 6.49 -3.19 -6.18
CA PHE A 117 7.15 -3.45 -7.46
C PHE A 117 6.41 -2.79 -8.62
N PHE A 118 5.07 -2.88 -8.67
CA PHE A 118 4.26 -2.24 -9.70
C PHE A 118 4.31 -0.71 -9.63
N ILE A 119 4.32 -0.14 -8.43
CA ILE A 119 4.46 1.32 -8.24
C ILE A 119 5.85 1.79 -8.68
N ASP A 120 6.91 1.07 -8.31
CA ASP A 120 8.28 1.39 -8.73
C ASP A 120 8.44 1.30 -10.27
N LEU A 121 7.83 0.29 -10.89
CA LEU A 121 7.82 0.14 -12.35
C LEU A 121 7.09 1.30 -13.04
N SER A 122 5.94 1.71 -12.51
CA SER A 122 5.16 2.84 -13.03
C SER A 122 5.91 4.17 -12.90
N ASN A 123 6.59 4.41 -11.77
CA ASN A 123 7.34 5.64 -11.54
C ASN A 123 8.55 5.74 -12.47
N LYS A 124 9.26 4.63 -12.72
CA LYS A 124 10.38 4.59 -13.67
C LYS A 124 9.94 4.94 -15.09
N GLU A 125 8.78 4.46 -15.52
CA GLU A 125 8.24 4.74 -16.85
C GLU A 125 7.85 6.23 -17.00
N GLU A 126 7.34 6.85 -15.94
CA GLU A 126 7.01 8.27 -15.92
C GLU A 126 8.27 9.15 -15.92
N ASP A 127 9.28 8.80 -15.10
CA ASP A 127 10.57 9.51 -15.05
C ASP A 127 11.33 9.42 -16.38
N ASP A 128 11.35 8.26 -17.04
CA ASP A 128 11.98 8.10 -18.36
C ASP A 128 11.30 8.98 -19.41
N ARG A 129 9.97 9.06 -19.37
CA ARG A 129 9.20 9.91 -20.29
C ARG A 129 9.47 11.39 -20.05
N LEU A 130 9.61 11.81 -18.78
CA LEU A 130 9.93 13.18 -18.38
C LEU A 130 11.38 13.55 -18.77
N ASN A 131 12.32 12.62 -18.61
CA ASN A 131 13.72 12.77 -19.04
C ASN A 131 13.84 12.89 -20.56
N GLN A 132 13.06 12.12 -21.32
CA GLN A 132 13.00 12.23 -22.78
C GLN A 132 12.45 13.60 -23.22
N GLN A 133 11.42 14.12 -22.54
CA GLN A 133 10.90 15.46 -22.82
C GLN A 133 11.93 16.55 -22.48
N LEU A 134 12.60 16.46 -21.34
CA LEU A 134 13.68 17.39 -20.95
C LEU A 134 14.82 17.40 -21.98
N LYS A 135 15.27 16.23 -22.45
CA LYS A 135 16.27 16.12 -23.53
C LYS A 135 15.79 16.76 -24.83
N LYS A 136 14.49 16.66 -25.15
CA LYS A 136 13.89 17.27 -26.34
C LYS A 136 13.90 18.80 -26.24
N TYR A 137 13.48 19.35 -25.10
CA TYR A 137 13.53 20.79 -24.84
C TYR A 137 14.97 21.34 -24.81
N GLN A 138 15.93 20.60 -24.24
CA GLN A 138 17.35 21.00 -24.26
C GLN A 138 17.93 21.03 -25.67
N LYS A 139 17.52 20.11 -26.56
CA LYS A 139 17.90 20.14 -27.98
C LYS A 139 17.33 21.38 -28.69
N ASP A 140 16.04 21.65 -28.50
CA ASP A 140 15.37 22.81 -29.12
C ASP A 140 15.95 24.16 -28.68
N ILE A 141 16.48 24.26 -27.45
CA ILE A 141 17.15 25.48 -26.95
C ILE A 141 18.57 25.61 -27.53
N ARG A 142 19.25 24.50 -27.81
CA ARG A 142 20.64 24.49 -28.30
C ARG A 142 20.76 24.72 -29.80
N ASP A 143 19.72 24.39 -30.56
CA ASP A 143 19.65 24.58 -32.02
C ASP A 143 19.08 25.97 -32.43
N LYS A 144 18.88 26.88 -31.46
CA LYS A 144 18.60 28.32 -31.64
C LYS A 144 19.83 29.15 -31.33
#